data_AF-A0AA49JKB0-F1
#
_entry.id   AF-A0AA49JKB0-F1
#
_cell.length_a   1.000
_cell.length_b   1.000
_cell.length_c   1.000
_cell.angle_alpha   90.00
_cell.angle_beta   90.00
_cell.angle_gamma   90.00
#
_symmetry.space_group_name_H-M   'P 1'
#
loop_
_entity.id
_entity.type
_entity.pdbx_description
1 polymer ?
#
loop_
_entity_poly.entity_id
_entity_poly.type
_entity_poly.pdbx_seq_one_letter_code
_entity_poly.pdbx_strand_id
1 'polypeptide(L)'
;MKLPFVFIALLFSISAVYGQREETPTDSQYYRLLPGSEQSDRKRVELFSDVDSTWSQWQERGYHFGFDPKQTPMYTNINGIISTPYMVQVRGNQNERNKKRWGLHVFEGYARDDKSRITLLVNKHVEIEKPVAEMYYYGTVYNHSEAAYNWFRIGSDVKQHSYLFSRDKAVFYGSLKMTNAFTLGNIGQGDLRKEAPDGDDEQMAEESAKYVNFKELKDSGDGTLFYDSDRHMVVIKINGEWMKLSVEPLPDSVQYDFE
;
A
#
# COMPACT_ATOMS: atom_id res chain seq x y z
N MET A 1 52.74 9.21 53.53
CA MET A 1 51.53 8.57 54.09
C MET A 1 50.31 8.96 53.25
N LYS A 2 50.11 8.37 52.06
CA LYS A 2 48.97 8.64 51.15
C LYS A 2 48.71 7.41 50.26
N LEU A 3 48.34 6.28 50.85
CA LEU A 3 47.99 5.06 50.12
C LEU A 3 46.63 4.41 50.44
N PRO A 4 45.78 4.85 51.41
CA PRO A 4 44.53 4.12 51.66
C PRO A 4 43.32 4.62 50.84
N PHE A 5 43.39 5.80 50.23
CA PHE A 5 42.21 6.39 49.56
C PHE A 5 42.00 5.97 48.10
N VAL A 6 43.04 5.48 47.41
CA VAL A 6 42.91 5.05 46.00
C VAL A 6 42.24 3.68 45.87
N PHE A 7 42.37 2.81 46.89
CA PHE A 7 41.81 1.46 46.83
C PHE A 7 40.28 1.42 47.04
N ILE A 8 39.73 2.36 47.82
CA ILE A 8 38.27 2.43 48.07
C ILE A 8 37.53 2.98 46.85
N ALA A 9 38.12 3.91 46.09
CA ALA A 9 37.53 4.42 44.85
C ALA A 9 37.51 3.36 43.73
N LEU A 10 38.47 2.43 43.72
CA LEU A 10 38.50 1.31 42.76
C LEU A 10 37.47 0.22 43.08
N LEU A 11 37.10 0.03 44.34
CA LEU A 11 36.09 -0.95 44.74
C LEU A 11 34.65 -0.48 44.46
N PHE A 12 34.38 0.83 44.47
CA PHE A 12 33.06 1.38 44.12
C PHE A 12 32.80 1.51 42.61
N SER A 13 33.84 1.43 41.78
CA SER A 13 33.70 1.50 40.31
C SER A 13 33.34 0.15 39.67
N ILE A 14 33.45 -0.97 40.40
CA ILE A 14 33.10 -2.30 39.89
C ILE A 14 31.58 -2.57 40.03
N SER A 15 30.89 -1.84 40.91
CA SER A 15 29.43 -1.96 41.10
C SER A 15 28.57 -1.18 40.10
N ALA A 16 29.16 -0.44 39.17
CA ALA A 16 28.43 0.40 38.20
C ALA A 16 28.29 -0.21 36.79
N VAL A 17 28.68 -1.47 36.59
CA VAL A 17 28.45 -2.22 35.34
C VAL A 17 27.39 -3.31 35.58
N TYR A 18 26.21 -2.89 36.05
CA TYR A 18 24.98 -3.68 36.04
C TYR A 18 23.90 -3.00 35.17
N GLY A 19 24.33 -2.25 34.15
CA GLY A 19 23.45 -1.82 33.07
C GLY A 19 23.22 -2.98 32.12
N GLN A 20 22.01 -3.54 32.14
CA GLN A 20 21.51 -4.53 31.17
C GLN A 20 22.31 -5.83 31.09
N ARG A 21 22.21 -6.64 32.15
CA ARG A 21 22.33 -8.09 31.94
C ARG A 21 20.97 -8.54 31.39
N GLU A 22 20.82 -8.55 30.07
CA GLU A 22 19.74 -9.31 29.44
C GLU A 22 19.88 -10.75 29.95
N GLU A 23 18.79 -11.30 30.49
CA GLU A 23 18.68 -12.75 30.68
C GLU A 23 19.05 -13.37 29.34
N THR A 24 20.13 -14.16 29.32
CA THR A 24 20.54 -14.86 28.11
C THR A 24 19.40 -15.82 27.78
N PRO A 25 18.63 -15.62 26.68
CA PRO A 25 17.49 -16.48 26.43
C PRO A 25 17.99 -17.90 26.26
N THR A 26 17.61 -18.78 27.18
CA THR A 26 18.03 -20.20 27.20
C THR A 26 17.41 -21.03 26.08
N ASP A 27 16.57 -20.44 25.24
CA ASP A 27 15.85 -21.18 24.23
C ASP A 27 16.38 -20.91 22.82
N SER A 28 17.15 -21.87 22.31
CA SER A 28 17.43 -22.07 20.88
C SER A 28 16.17 -22.38 20.04
N GLN A 29 14.98 -22.20 20.60
CA GLN A 29 13.73 -22.70 20.04
C GLN A 29 13.04 -21.74 19.09
N TYR A 30 13.49 -20.49 18.92
CA TYR A 30 12.81 -19.50 18.03
C TYR A 30 13.69 -19.00 16.89
N TYR A 31 14.91 -19.53 16.82
CA TYR A 31 15.78 -19.38 15.68
C TYR A 31 16.53 -20.68 15.42
N ARG A 32 16.76 -21.02 14.16
CA ARG A 32 17.62 -22.15 13.79
C ARG A 32 18.61 -21.76 12.71
N LEU A 33 19.78 -22.38 12.77
CA LEU A 33 20.79 -22.27 11.72
C LEU A 33 20.55 -23.38 10.69
N LEU A 34 20.17 -23.00 9.48
CA LEU A 34 20.04 -23.90 8.34
C LEU A 34 21.37 -23.94 7.58
N PRO A 35 21.83 -25.12 7.12
CA PRO A 35 22.99 -25.19 6.24
C PRO A 35 22.72 -24.44 4.92
N GLY A 36 23.79 -23.95 4.31
CA GLY A 36 23.81 -23.37 2.97
C GLY A 36 23.75 -24.46 1.90
N SER A 37 24.58 -24.33 0.86
CA SER A 37 24.75 -25.37 -0.16
C SER A 37 25.47 -26.59 0.41
N GLU A 38 25.28 -27.77 -0.21
CA GLU A 38 25.85 -29.06 0.24
C GLU A 38 27.38 -29.05 0.38
N GLN A 39 28.07 -28.14 -0.31
CA GLN A 39 29.54 -28.01 -0.30
C GLN A 39 30.03 -26.80 0.54
N SER A 40 29.18 -26.23 1.40
CA SER A 40 29.48 -24.99 2.12
C SER A 40 29.22 -25.12 3.61
N ASP A 41 30.21 -24.72 4.41
CA ASP A 41 30.05 -24.60 5.87
C ASP A 41 29.26 -23.35 6.30
N ARG A 42 28.80 -22.56 5.33
CA ARG A 42 28.00 -21.36 5.61
C ARG A 42 26.59 -21.75 6.02
N LYS A 43 26.03 -20.97 6.94
CA LYS A 43 24.70 -21.18 7.49
C LYS A 43 23.84 -19.94 7.26
N ARG A 44 22.52 -20.12 7.23
CA ARG A 44 21.54 -19.04 7.26
C ARG A 44 20.68 -19.17 8.52
N VAL A 45 20.22 -18.05 9.05
CA VAL A 45 19.29 -18.02 10.19
C VAL A 45 17.87 -18.09 9.67
N GLU A 46 17.03 -18.89 10.32
CA GLU A 46 15.58 -18.81 10.21
C GLU A 46 15.01 -18.42 11.57
N LEU A 47 14.08 -17.47 11.59
CA LEU A 47 13.34 -17.03 12.78
C LEU A 47 11.91 -17.56 12.68
N PHE A 48 11.31 -17.92 13.81
CA PHE A 48 9.91 -18.36 13.85
C PHE A 48 9.25 -17.99 15.19
N SER A 49 7.92 -17.99 15.15
CA SER A 49 7.05 -17.79 16.30
C SER A 49 6.03 -18.92 16.36
N ASP A 50 5.48 -19.16 17.54
CA ASP A 50 4.42 -20.13 17.74
C ASP A 50 3.04 -19.61 17.33
N VAL A 51 2.12 -20.55 17.11
CA VAL A 51 0.69 -20.28 17.02
C VAL A 51 0.10 -20.36 18.42
N ASP A 52 -0.38 -19.22 18.94
CA ASP A 52 -1.09 -19.15 20.21
C ASP A 52 -2.45 -18.48 20.00
N SER A 53 -3.52 -19.28 19.95
CA SER A 53 -4.88 -18.77 19.78
C SER A 53 -5.40 -17.98 20.99
N THR A 54 -4.70 -18.02 22.12
CA THR A 54 -5.05 -17.31 23.36
C THR A 54 -4.34 -15.98 23.51
N TRP A 55 -3.43 -15.64 22.59
CA TRP A 55 -2.70 -14.37 22.61
C TRP A 55 -3.68 -13.19 22.62
N SER A 56 -3.52 -12.30 23.59
CA SER A 56 -4.49 -11.24 23.90
C SER A 56 -4.72 -10.26 22.74
N GLN A 57 -3.72 -10.05 21.88
CA GLN A 57 -3.84 -9.20 20.70
C GLN A 57 -4.86 -9.73 19.69
N TRP A 58 -5.24 -11.01 19.71
CA TRP A 58 -6.33 -11.50 18.86
C TRP A 58 -7.68 -10.86 19.18
N GLN A 59 -7.87 -10.27 20.36
CA GLN A 59 -9.06 -9.49 20.67
C GLN A 59 -9.10 -8.15 19.93
N GLU A 60 -7.93 -7.65 19.52
CA GLU A 60 -7.78 -6.40 18.80
C GLU A 60 -7.96 -6.64 17.29
N ARG A 61 -8.90 -5.91 16.68
CA ARG A 61 -9.26 -6.09 15.26
C ARG A 61 -8.08 -5.95 14.30
N GLY A 62 -7.14 -5.06 14.60
CA GLY A 62 -5.94 -4.84 13.79
C GLY A 62 -5.10 -6.11 13.58
N TYR A 63 -5.15 -7.04 14.54
CA TYR A 63 -4.36 -8.27 14.55
C TYR A 63 -5.15 -9.48 14.03
N HIS A 64 -6.45 -9.62 14.31
CA HIS A 64 -7.21 -10.79 13.82
C HIS A 64 -7.86 -10.59 12.44
N PHE A 65 -8.00 -9.36 11.93
CA PHE A 65 -8.71 -9.12 10.68
C PHE A 65 -7.98 -9.74 9.47
N GLY A 66 -8.58 -10.80 8.90
CA GLY A 66 -8.00 -11.55 7.79
C GLY A 66 -6.99 -12.62 8.20
N PHE A 67 -6.92 -12.95 9.50
CA PHE A 67 -6.08 -14.01 10.05
C PHE A 67 -6.94 -15.07 10.76
N ASP A 68 -6.51 -16.33 10.73
CA ASP A 68 -7.06 -17.40 11.57
C ASP A 68 -6.16 -17.57 12.82
N PRO A 69 -6.61 -17.18 14.03
CA PRO A 69 -5.82 -17.29 15.25
C PRO A 69 -5.39 -18.72 15.61
N LYS A 70 -6.05 -19.75 15.06
CA LYS A 70 -5.69 -21.16 15.29
C LYS A 70 -4.58 -21.67 14.38
N GLN A 71 -4.18 -20.86 13.40
CA GLN A 71 -3.25 -21.27 12.35
C GLN A 71 -2.13 -20.25 12.11
N THR A 72 -2.35 -19.00 12.50
CA THR A 72 -1.43 -17.88 12.27
C THR A 72 -0.44 -17.76 13.43
N PRO A 73 0.87 -17.82 13.19
CA PRO A 73 1.85 -17.54 14.23
C PRO A 73 1.75 -16.10 14.72
N MET A 74 2.05 -15.87 15.99
CA MET A 74 2.25 -14.51 16.50
C MET A 74 3.36 -13.81 15.70
N TYR A 75 3.25 -12.51 15.44
CA TYR A 75 4.33 -11.81 14.74
C TYR A 75 5.62 -11.83 15.59
N THR A 76 6.78 -11.86 14.93
CA THR A 76 8.07 -11.64 15.59
C THR A 76 8.31 -10.13 15.69
N ASN A 77 8.64 -9.64 16.88
CA ASN A 77 9.01 -8.24 17.08
C ASN A 77 10.53 -8.06 17.00
N ILE A 78 10.99 -6.99 16.34
CA ILE A 78 12.37 -6.54 16.39
C ILE A 78 12.38 -5.17 17.06
N ASN A 79 12.82 -5.13 18.32
CA ASN A 79 12.91 -3.90 19.11
C ASN A 79 14.18 -3.13 18.77
N GLY A 80 14.24 -2.58 17.55
CA GLY A 80 15.39 -1.83 17.08
C GLY A 80 15.31 -1.50 15.59
N ILE A 81 16.35 -0.83 15.10
CA ILE A 81 16.48 -0.49 13.68
C ILE A 81 16.97 -1.72 12.92
N ILE A 82 16.25 -2.12 11.88
CA ILE A 82 16.73 -3.06 10.87
C ILE A 82 17.36 -2.26 9.75
N SER A 83 18.68 -2.33 9.61
CA SER A 83 19.42 -1.71 8.50
C SER A 83 20.29 -2.76 7.83
N THR A 84 20.17 -2.87 6.50
CA THR A 84 20.94 -3.82 5.69
C THR A 84 21.30 -3.20 4.35
N PRO A 85 22.53 -3.38 3.85
CA PRO A 85 22.88 -2.99 2.49
C PRO A 85 22.39 -4.00 1.45
N TYR A 86 21.75 -5.10 1.88
CA TYR A 86 21.27 -6.19 1.03
C TYR A 86 19.75 -6.18 0.87
N MET A 87 19.27 -6.88 -0.15
CA MET A 87 17.84 -6.99 -0.47
C MET A 87 17.05 -7.68 0.64
N VAL A 88 15.95 -7.06 1.07
CA VAL A 88 14.88 -7.72 1.83
C VAL A 88 13.90 -8.35 0.83
N GLN A 89 13.67 -9.66 0.93
CA GLN A 89 12.78 -10.39 0.03
C GLN A 89 11.58 -10.96 0.78
N VAL A 90 10.38 -10.60 0.33
CA VAL A 90 9.13 -11.20 0.83
C VAL A 90 8.61 -12.20 -0.19
N ARG A 91 9.03 -13.47 -0.06
CA ARG A 91 8.73 -14.55 -1.01
C ARG A 91 7.41 -15.23 -0.66
N GLY A 92 6.58 -15.49 -1.68
CA GLY A 92 5.43 -16.38 -1.53
C GLY A 92 5.84 -17.82 -1.79
N ASN A 93 5.10 -18.79 -1.24
CA ASN A 93 5.33 -20.21 -1.46
C ASN A 93 3.98 -20.91 -1.69
N GLN A 94 3.94 -21.82 -2.68
CA GLN A 94 2.73 -22.58 -3.06
C GLN A 94 2.20 -23.48 -1.93
N ASN A 95 3.06 -23.87 -0.99
CA ASN A 95 2.72 -24.76 0.13
C ASN A 95 2.39 -24.00 1.43
N GLU A 96 2.33 -22.67 1.40
CA GLU A 96 2.27 -21.86 2.63
C GLU A 96 0.84 -21.46 2.98
N ARG A 97 0.20 -22.29 3.82
CA ARG A 97 -1.19 -22.09 4.24
C ARG A 97 -1.43 -20.81 5.05
N ASN A 98 -0.40 -20.23 5.69
CA ASN A 98 -0.58 -19.21 6.75
C ASN A 98 0.50 -18.10 6.87
N LYS A 99 1.26 -17.72 5.83
CA LYS A 99 2.39 -16.74 6.01
C LYS A 99 2.50 -15.56 5.02
N LYS A 100 1.47 -15.32 4.22
CA LYS A 100 1.14 -13.99 3.70
C LYS A 100 -0.35 -13.81 3.93
N ARG A 101 -0.81 -12.65 4.42
CA ARG A 101 -2.24 -12.38 4.54
C ARG A 101 -2.88 -12.60 3.15
N TRP A 102 -3.78 -13.58 3.07
CA TRP A 102 -4.39 -14.08 1.82
C TRP A 102 -3.45 -14.55 0.69
N GLY A 103 -2.15 -14.79 0.96
CA GLY A 103 -1.19 -15.21 -0.08
C GLY A 103 -0.64 -14.08 -0.96
N LEU A 104 -1.09 -12.83 -0.74
CA LEU A 104 -0.92 -11.73 -1.70
C LEU A 104 -0.16 -10.52 -1.12
N HIS A 105 -0.14 -10.36 0.19
CA HIS A 105 0.49 -9.21 0.85
C HIS A 105 2.02 -9.31 0.81
N VAL A 106 2.66 -8.24 0.35
CA VAL A 106 4.12 -8.08 0.31
C VAL A 106 4.60 -7.17 1.44
N PHE A 107 3.82 -6.15 1.78
CA PHE A 107 4.16 -5.20 2.83
C PHE A 107 2.90 -4.63 3.49
N GLU A 108 2.95 -4.47 4.80
CA GLU A 108 1.94 -3.83 5.63
C GLU A 108 2.66 -2.91 6.62
N GLY A 109 2.32 -1.62 6.62
CA GLY A 109 2.91 -0.64 7.52
C GLY A 109 1.81 0.12 8.26
N TYR A 110 1.79 0.02 9.58
CA TYR A 110 0.78 0.67 10.41
C TYR A 110 1.28 2.03 10.88
N ALA A 111 0.38 3.02 10.88
CA ALA A 111 0.65 4.32 11.47
C ALA A 111 0.69 4.23 13.01
N ARG A 112 1.10 5.31 13.66
CA ARG A 112 1.17 5.40 15.13
C ARG A 112 -0.16 5.08 15.83
N ASP A 113 -1.28 5.25 15.13
CA ASP A 113 -2.62 4.96 15.65
C ASP A 113 -2.99 3.48 15.63
N ASP A 114 -2.15 2.61 15.04
CA ASP A 114 -2.38 1.18 14.81
C ASP A 114 -3.68 0.87 14.05
N LYS A 115 -4.17 1.84 13.28
CA LYS A 115 -5.44 1.74 12.54
C LYS A 115 -5.26 2.07 11.08
N SER A 116 -4.59 3.18 10.78
CA SER A 116 -4.29 3.55 9.40
C SER A 116 -3.11 2.72 8.92
N ARG A 117 -3.16 2.18 7.70
CA ARG A 117 -2.09 1.32 7.18
C ARG A 117 -1.80 1.52 5.70
N ILE A 118 -0.53 1.48 5.33
CA ILE A 118 -0.12 1.26 3.95
C ILE A 118 -0.12 -0.25 3.68
N THR A 119 -0.70 -0.66 2.57
CA THR A 119 -0.75 -2.05 2.13
C THR A 119 -0.18 -2.16 0.72
N LEU A 120 0.71 -3.13 0.48
CA LEU A 120 1.20 -3.51 -0.85
C LEU A 120 0.84 -4.97 -1.12
N LEU A 121 0.07 -5.19 -2.18
CA LEU A 121 -0.38 -6.50 -2.66
C LEU A 121 0.20 -6.80 -4.04
N VAL A 122 0.34 -8.08 -4.35
CA VAL A 122 0.66 -8.55 -5.71
C VAL A 122 -0.26 -9.67 -6.12
N ASN A 123 -0.75 -9.60 -7.35
CA ASN A 123 -1.56 -10.63 -8.02
C ASN A 123 -2.90 -10.93 -7.31
N LYS A 124 -3.51 -9.95 -6.63
CA LYS A 124 -4.84 -10.14 -6.01
C LYS A 124 -5.91 -10.44 -7.05
N HIS A 125 -5.84 -9.77 -8.19
CA HIS A 125 -6.72 -9.95 -9.34
C HIS A 125 -5.95 -9.65 -10.65
N VAL A 126 -6.65 -9.81 -11.77
CA VAL A 126 -6.18 -9.51 -13.13
C VAL A 126 -7.01 -8.37 -13.69
N GLU A 127 -6.36 -7.32 -14.17
CA GLU A 127 -6.98 -6.21 -14.90
C GLU A 127 -6.30 -6.05 -16.25
N ILE A 128 -7.07 -5.79 -17.30
CA ILE A 128 -6.56 -5.63 -18.66
C ILE A 128 -5.56 -6.74 -19.02
N GLU A 129 -6.02 -7.99 -18.84
CA GLU A 129 -5.28 -9.24 -19.13
C GLU A 129 -4.00 -9.47 -18.30
N LYS A 130 -3.65 -8.60 -17.35
CA LYS A 130 -2.43 -8.71 -16.55
C LYS A 130 -2.72 -8.73 -15.05
N PRO A 131 -1.97 -9.52 -14.26
CA PRO A 131 -2.07 -9.46 -12.81
C PRO A 131 -1.58 -8.11 -12.28
N VAL A 132 -2.27 -7.57 -11.28
CA VAL A 132 -2.00 -6.23 -10.73
C VAL A 132 -1.18 -6.30 -9.45
N ALA A 133 -0.24 -5.36 -9.31
CA ALA A 133 0.33 -5.01 -8.02
C ALA A 133 -0.33 -3.72 -7.53
N GLU A 134 -0.82 -3.72 -6.30
CA GLU A 134 -1.64 -2.65 -5.74
C GLU A 134 -0.96 -2.06 -4.51
N MET A 135 -0.95 -0.74 -4.40
CA MET A 135 -0.49 -0.05 -3.19
C MET A 135 -1.46 1.05 -2.82
N TYR A 136 -1.93 1.02 -1.57
CA TYR A 136 -2.89 2.00 -1.08
C TYR A 136 -2.65 2.34 0.38
N TYR A 137 -3.10 3.53 0.80
CA TYR A 137 -3.08 3.98 2.18
C TYR A 137 -4.49 3.98 2.75
N TYR A 138 -4.76 3.01 3.60
CA TYR A 138 -6.04 2.82 4.24
C TYR A 138 -6.14 3.66 5.52
N GLY A 139 -7.27 4.33 5.73
CA GLY A 139 -7.57 5.09 6.92
C GLY A 139 -8.16 4.24 8.04
N THR A 140 -8.99 4.87 8.88
CA THR A 140 -9.59 4.22 10.05
C THR A 140 -10.99 3.65 9.78
N VAL A 141 -11.59 4.01 8.64
CA VAL A 141 -12.87 3.47 8.19
C VAL A 141 -12.60 2.17 7.43
N TYR A 142 -13.18 1.07 7.88
CA TYR A 142 -12.91 -0.27 7.34
C TYR A 142 -14.03 -0.76 6.41
N ASN A 143 -14.15 -0.13 5.25
CA ASN A 143 -14.99 -0.55 4.12
C ASN A 143 -14.30 -0.22 2.78
N HIS A 144 -14.97 -0.41 1.66
CA HIS A 144 -14.40 -0.06 0.36
C HIS A 144 -14.67 1.39 -0.07
N SER A 145 -15.40 2.21 0.69
CA SER A 145 -15.76 3.58 0.26
C SER A 145 -14.55 4.51 0.09
N GLU A 146 -14.69 5.61 -0.68
CA GLU A 146 -13.66 6.66 -0.83
C GLU A 146 -13.10 7.14 0.52
N ALA A 147 -13.96 7.28 1.54
CA ALA A 147 -13.57 7.74 2.88
C ALA A 147 -12.67 6.76 3.65
N ALA A 148 -12.59 5.49 3.22
CA ALA A 148 -11.68 4.51 3.78
C ALA A 148 -10.23 4.69 3.30
N TYR A 149 -9.99 5.50 2.26
CA TYR A 149 -8.67 5.65 1.66
C TYR A 149 -8.12 7.06 1.87
N ASN A 150 -6.93 7.12 2.44
CA ASN A 150 -6.17 8.32 2.67
C ASN A 150 -5.32 8.67 1.45
N TRP A 151 -4.79 9.90 1.41
CA TRP A 151 -3.84 10.33 0.40
C TRP A 151 -2.47 9.65 0.54
N PHE A 152 -2.04 8.98 -0.52
CA PHE A 152 -0.70 8.48 -0.72
C PHE A 152 0.11 9.45 -1.60
N ARG A 153 1.20 10.01 -1.06
CA ARG A 153 2.04 10.96 -1.80
C ARG A 153 3.25 10.26 -2.42
N ILE A 154 3.49 10.52 -3.70
CA ILE A 154 4.68 10.06 -4.44
C ILE A 154 5.53 11.26 -4.82
N GLY A 155 6.77 11.33 -4.33
CA GLY A 155 7.81 12.25 -4.80
C GLY A 155 8.54 13.05 -3.70
N SER A 156 7.82 13.73 -2.82
CA SER A 156 8.40 14.61 -1.78
C SER A 156 7.58 14.57 -0.50
N ASP A 157 8.20 14.85 0.65
CA ASP A 157 7.52 15.04 1.93
C ASP A 157 6.93 16.46 2.10
N VAL A 158 7.24 17.40 1.20
CA VAL A 158 6.75 18.78 1.26
C VAL A 158 5.29 18.87 0.82
N LYS A 159 4.48 19.61 1.58
CA LYS A 159 3.05 19.85 1.27
C LYS A 159 2.91 20.62 -0.05
N GLN A 160 1.89 20.28 -0.84
CA GLN A 160 1.62 20.91 -2.15
C GLN A 160 2.77 20.80 -3.16
N HIS A 161 3.64 19.81 -2.97
CA HIS A 161 4.61 19.38 -3.97
C HIS A 161 4.35 17.91 -4.31
N SER A 162 4.75 17.52 -5.53
CA SER A 162 4.59 16.17 -6.07
C SER A 162 3.13 15.76 -6.32
N TYR A 163 2.77 14.49 -6.08
CA TYR A 163 1.52 13.89 -6.58
C TYR A 163 0.83 13.10 -5.47
N LEU A 164 -0.48 13.32 -5.30
CA LEU A 164 -1.31 12.57 -4.37
C LEU A 164 -2.17 11.58 -5.13
N PHE A 165 -2.29 10.37 -4.59
CA PHE A 165 -3.18 9.31 -5.08
C PHE A 165 -4.04 8.82 -3.92
N SER A 166 -5.33 8.66 -4.14
CA SER A 166 -6.27 7.96 -3.26
C SER A 166 -7.12 7.03 -4.12
N ARG A 167 -8.13 6.37 -3.55
CA ARG A 167 -8.96 5.34 -4.20
C ARG A 167 -9.39 5.71 -5.62
N ASP A 168 -10.12 6.81 -5.76
CA ASP A 168 -10.75 7.22 -7.02
C ASP A 168 -10.21 8.57 -7.53
N LYS A 169 -9.13 9.09 -6.92
CA LYS A 169 -8.64 10.46 -7.15
C LYS A 169 -7.13 10.55 -7.20
N ALA A 170 -6.65 11.41 -8.10
CA ALA A 170 -5.26 11.82 -8.15
C ALA A 170 -5.14 13.35 -8.28
N VAL A 171 -4.23 13.94 -7.52
CA VAL A 171 -3.97 15.40 -7.53
C VAL A 171 -2.51 15.63 -7.86
N PHE A 172 -2.26 16.40 -8.93
CA PHE A 172 -0.93 16.68 -9.43
C PHE A 172 -0.56 18.14 -9.10
N TYR A 173 0.37 18.33 -8.15
CA TYR A 173 0.91 19.67 -7.85
C TYR A 173 2.15 20.01 -8.69
N GLY A 174 2.81 19.00 -9.24
CA GLY A 174 3.99 19.16 -10.11
C GLY A 174 3.64 19.29 -11.59
N SER A 175 4.66 19.57 -12.42
CA SER A 175 4.53 19.56 -13.87
C SER A 175 4.31 18.15 -14.40
N LEU A 176 3.21 17.91 -15.11
CA LEU A 176 2.96 16.66 -15.83
C LEU A 176 3.38 16.83 -17.29
N LYS A 177 4.40 16.09 -17.72
CA LYS A 177 4.82 16.01 -19.14
C LYS A 177 4.43 14.65 -19.71
N MET A 178 3.45 14.63 -20.60
CA MET A 178 3.04 13.44 -21.36
C MET A 178 3.78 13.43 -22.71
N THR A 179 4.64 12.44 -22.94
CA THR A 179 5.45 12.34 -24.18
C THR A 179 4.80 11.48 -25.27
N ASN A 180 3.63 10.91 -24.97
CA ASN A 180 2.87 10.06 -25.89
C ASN A 180 1.42 10.57 -25.95
N ALA A 181 0.56 9.85 -26.67
CA ALA A 181 -0.86 10.14 -26.77
C ALA A 181 -1.55 10.14 -25.40
N PHE A 182 -2.51 11.05 -25.27
CA PHE A 182 -3.43 11.13 -24.14
C PHE A 182 -4.84 10.93 -24.68
N THR A 183 -5.53 9.93 -24.14
CA THR A 183 -6.91 9.62 -24.52
C THR A 183 -7.83 10.16 -23.44
N LEU A 184 -8.79 11.01 -23.82
CA LEU A 184 -9.85 11.47 -22.93
C LEU A 184 -10.74 10.30 -22.53
N GLY A 185 -11.34 10.36 -21.34
CA GLY A 185 -12.36 9.40 -20.93
C GLY A 185 -13.46 9.32 -21.97
N ASN A 186 -13.64 8.13 -22.55
CA ASN A 186 -14.66 7.83 -23.55
C ASN A 186 -15.94 7.40 -22.82
N ILE A 187 -16.82 8.34 -22.51
CA ILE A 187 -17.92 8.17 -21.57
C ILE A 187 -19.26 8.42 -22.30
N GLY A 188 -20.14 7.42 -22.31
CA GLY A 188 -21.53 7.53 -22.75
C GLY A 188 -22.52 7.32 -21.60
N GLN A 189 -23.82 7.31 -21.91
CA GLN A 189 -24.86 7.05 -20.92
C GLN A 189 -24.72 5.67 -20.25
N GLY A 190 -24.21 4.67 -20.99
CA GLY A 190 -23.97 3.32 -20.47
C GLY A 190 -22.87 3.25 -19.40
N ASP A 191 -21.99 4.25 -19.37
CA ASP A 191 -20.87 4.37 -18.43
C ASP A 191 -21.23 5.19 -17.18
N LEU A 192 -22.49 5.62 -17.06
CA LEU A 192 -22.98 6.49 -16.01
C LEU A 192 -24.10 5.82 -15.21
N ARG A 193 -23.98 5.89 -13.89
CA ARG A 193 -25.03 5.46 -12.97
C ARG A 193 -25.29 6.56 -11.96
N LYS A 194 -26.54 7.02 -11.83
CA LYS A 194 -26.89 8.15 -10.94
C LYS A 194 -26.92 7.78 -9.46
N GLU A 195 -27.22 6.52 -9.16
CA GLU A 195 -27.39 6.00 -7.82
C GLU A 195 -26.30 4.98 -7.53
N ALA A 196 -25.74 5.04 -6.32
CA ALA A 196 -24.77 4.05 -5.89
C ALA A 196 -25.40 2.64 -5.93
N PRO A 197 -24.70 1.62 -6.45
CA PRO A 197 -25.18 0.25 -6.35
C PRO A 197 -25.24 -0.19 -4.88
N ASP A 198 -26.21 -1.05 -4.55
CA ASP A 198 -26.24 -1.71 -3.25
C ASP A 198 -25.15 -2.79 -3.17
N GLY A 199 -24.52 -2.93 -2.00
CA GLY A 199 -23.57 -4.01 -1.73
C GLY A 199 -22.12 -3.55 -1.63
N ASP A 200 -21.20 -4.51 -1.77
CA ASP A 200 -19.76 -4.29 -1.67
C ASP A 200 -19.17 -3.88 -3.03
N ASP A 201 -18.33 -2.84 -3.04
CA ASP A 201 -17.76 -2.29 -4.26
C ASP A 201 -16.85 -3.26 -5.01
N GLU A 202 -16.19 -4.22 -4.34
CA GLU A 202 -15.36 -5.23 -5.01
C GLU A 202 -16.23 -6.22 -5.79
N GLN A 203 -17.42 -6.54 -5.26
CA GLN A 203 -18.38 -7.43 -5.95
C GLN A 203 -19.14 -6.72 -7.07
N MET A 204 -19.38 -5.42 -6.91
CA MET A 204 -20.14 -4.59 -7.84
C MET A 204 -19.24 -3.64 -8.66
N ALA A 205 -17.98 -4.02 -8.89
CA ALA A 205 -16.93 -3.13 -9.38
C ALA A 205 -17.31 -2.35 -10.65
N GLU A 206 -17.92 -3.01 -11.64
CA GLU A 206 -18.34 -2.36 -12.89
C GLU A 206 -19.42 -1.29 -12.65
N GLU A 207 -20.44 -1.59 -11.86
CA GLU A 207 -21.53 -0.67 -11.55
C GLU A 207 -21.07 0.45 -10.61
N SER A 208 -20.15 0.15 -9.70
CA SER A 208 -19.52 1.13 -8.81
C SER A 208 -18.68 2.12 -9.62
N ALA A 209 -17.91 1.66 -10.60
CA ALA A 209 -17.14 2.52 -11.51
C ALA A 209 -18.04 3.49 -12.32
N LYS A 210 -19.22 3.04 -12.78
CA LYS A 210 -20.20 3.92 -13.44
C LYS A 210 -20.74 5.01 -12.53
N TYR A 211 -20.94 4.69 -11.25
CA TYR A 211 -21.35 5.68 -10.26
C TYR A 211 -20.24 6.70 -9.96
N VAL A 212 -18.97 6.25 -9.91
CA VAL A 212 -17.80 7.14 -9.80
C VAL A 212 -17.76 8.12 -10.97
N ASN A 213 -17.88 7.65 -12.22
CA ASN A 213 -17.92 8.52 -13.40
C ASN A 213 -19.03 9.59 -13.29
N PHE A 214 -20.23 9.19 -12.87
CA PHE A 214 -21.34 10.13 -12.69
C PHE A 214 -21.03 11.19 -11.63
N LYS A 215 -20.51 10.78 -10.46
CA LYS A 215 -20.16 11.69 -9.38
C LYS A 215 -19.08 12.67 -9.81
N GLU A 216 -18.00 12.17 -10.43
CA GLU A 216 -16.89 13.03 -10.86
C GLU A 216 -17.32 14.02 -11.95
N LEU A 217 -18.18 13.63 -12.91
CA LEU A 217 -18.73 14.58 -13.87
C LEU A 217 -19.69 15.59 -13.21
N LYS A 218 -20.55 15.15 -12.29
CA LYS A 218 -21.49 16.04 -11.60
C LYS A 218 -20.76 17.09 -10.77
N ASP A 219 -19.79 16.65 -9.97
CA ASP A 219 -19.07 17.47 -8.99
C ASP A 219 -17.82 18.15 -9.59
N SER A 220 -17.56 17.94 -10.88
CA SER A 220 -16.43 18.51 -11.61
C SER A 220 -16.40 20.04 -11.59
N GLY A 221 -15.19 20.60 -11.66
CA GLY A 221 -14.97 22.04 -11.85
C GLY A 221 -14.85 22.44 -13.32
N ASP A 222 -14.74 23.74 -13.55
CA ASP A 222 -14.41 24.30 -14.87
C ASP A 222 -13.06 23.77 -15.38
N GLY A 223 -12.97 23.58 -16.69
CA GLY A 223 -11.81 22.98 -17.35
C GLY A 223 -11.82 21.45 -17.39
N THR A 224 -12.85 20.80 -16.85
CA THR A 224 -13.01 19.34 -16.99
C THR A 224 -13.38 18.99 -18.43
N LEU A 225 -12.67 18.04 -19.03
CA LEU A 225 -12.93 17.54 -20.39
C LEU A 225 -13.15 16.03 -20.42
N PHE A 226 -14.02 15.57 -21.32
CA PHE A 226 -14.14 14.16 -21.69
C PHE A 226 -14.65 14.03 -23.14
N TYR A 227 -14.62 12.82 -23.69
CA TYR A 227 -15.21 12.50 -24.99
C TYR A 227 -16.58 11.83 -24.78
N ASP A 228 -17.66 12.50 -25.20
CA ASP A 228 -19.03 11.95 -25.20
C ASP A 228 -19.13 10.93 -26.34
N SER A 229 -19.17 9.65 -25.96
CA SER A 229 -19.16 8.53 -26.88
C SER A 229 -20.47 8.37 -27.66
N ASP A 230 -21.60 8.76 -27.06
CA ASP A 230 -22.92 8.67 -27.67
C ASP A 230 -23.11 9.71 -28.77
N ARG A 231 -22.43 10.85 -28.65
CA ARG A 231 -22.57 12.00 -29.57
C ARG A 231 -21.31 12.31 -30.38
N HIS A 232 -20.26 11.52 -30.21
CA HIS A 232 -18.97 11.66 -30.88
C HIS A 232 -18.37 13.07 -30.80
N MET A 233 -18.31 13.64 -29.59
CA MET A 233 -17.75 14.99 -29.39
C MET A 233 -16.92 15.12 -28.12
N VAL A 234 -15.92 15.99 -28.17
CA VAL A 234 -15.22 16.43 -26.96
C VAL A 234 -16.05 17.53 -26.30
N VAL A 235 -16.26 17.40 -24.99
CA VAL A 235 -16.98 18.39 -24.19
C VAL A 235 -16.07 18.93 -23.09
N ILE A 236 -16.27 20.19 -22.74
CA ILE A 236 -15.53 20.92 -21.71
C ILE A 236 -16.52 21.67 -20.81
N LYS A 237 -16.26 21.70 -19.50
CA LYS A 237 -17.04 22.51 -18.54
C LYS A 237 -16.48 23.93 -18.45
N ILE A 238 -17.29 24.94 -18.68
CA ILE A 238 -16.91 26.37 -18.64
C ILE A 238 -18.00 27.15 -17.91
N ASN A 239 -17.63 27.89 -16.86
CA ASN A 239 -18.55 28.65 -16.01
C ASN A 239 -19.74 27.80 -15.50
N GLY A 240 -19.48 26.53 -15.17
CA GLY A 240 -20.49 25.57 -14.70
C GLY A 240 -21.34 24.90 -15.78
N GLU A 241 -21.21 25.30 -17.05
CA GLU A 241 -21.97 24.72 -18.17
C GLU A 241 -21.12 23.79 -19.03
N TRP A 242 -21.72 22.71 -19.53
CA TRP A 242 -21.08 21.79 -20.48
C TRP A 242 -21.18 22.34 -21.90
N MET A 243 -20.03 22.53 -22.54
CA MET A 243 -19.92 23.06 -23.88
C MET A 243 -19.18 22.09 -24.79
N LYS A 244 -19.53 22.06 -26.07
CA LYS A 244 -18.78 21.33 -27.09
C LYS A 244 -17.45 22.04 -27.35
N LEU A 245 -16.35 21.31 -27.36
CA LEU A 245 -15.08 21.79 -27.87
C LEU A 245 -15.12 21.74 -29.41
N SER A 246 -15.05 22.90 -30.06
CA SER A 246 -14.99 22.99 -31.52
C SER A 246 -13.66 22.45 -32.04
N VAL A 247 -13.73 21.57 -33.04
CA VAL A 247 -12.57 21.04 -33.77
C VAL A 247 -12.81 21.23 -35.26
N GLU A 248 -11.73 21.39 -36.02
CA GLU A 248 -11.76 21.47 -37.47
C GLU A 248 -11.20 20.16 -38.07
N PRO A 249 -11.72 19.70 -39.21
CA PRO A 249 -11.09 18.61 -39.94
C PRO A 249 -9.63 18.93 -40.25
N LEU A 250 -8.79 17.89 -40.30
CA LEU A 250 -7.43 18.04 -40.79
C LEU A 250 -7.46 18.52 -42.25
N PRO A 251 -6.48 19.33 -42.70
CA PRO A 251 -6.33 19.64 -44.11
C PRO A 251 -6.15 18.36 -44.94
N ASP A 252 -6.65 18.34 -46.19
CA ASP A 252 -6.54 17.17 -47.08
C ASP A 252 -5.10 16.68 -47.29
N SER A 253 -4.11 17.56 -47.13
CA SER A 253 -2.68 17.27 -47.23
C SER A 253 -2.08 16.56 -46.01
N VAL A 254 -2.82 16.44 -44.91
CA VAL A 254 -2.37 15.81 -43.66
C VAL A 254 -3.15 14.52 -43.46
N GLN A 255 -2.49 13.39 -43.70
CA GLN A 255 -3.01 12.06 -43.45
C GLN A 255 -2.04 11.31 -42.53
N TYR A 256 -2.61 10.50 -41.64
CA TYR A 256 -1.84 9.65 -40.76
C TYR A 256 -1.96 8.19 -41.22
N ASP A 257 -0.84 7.58 -41.58
CA ASP A 257 -0.74 6.19 -42.04
C ASP A 257 -0.52 5.26 -40.83
N PHE A 258 -1.58 5.06 -40.05
CA PHE A 258 -1.57 4.20 -38.86
C PHE A 258 -2.34 2.89 -39.06
N GLU A 259 -2.60 2.51 -40.32
CA GLU A 259 -3.22 1.22 -40.68
C GLU A 259 -2.21 0.06 -40.69
#